data_AF-A0A6L4YJ93-F1
#
_entry.id   AF-A0A6L4YJ93-F1
#
_cell.length_a   1.000
_cell.length_b   1.000
_cell.length_c   1.000
_cell.angle_alpha   90.00
_cell.angle_beta   90.00
_cell.angle_gamma   90.00
#
_symmetry.space_group_name_H-M   'P 1'
#
loop_
_entity.id
_entity.type
_entity.pdbx_description
1 polymer ?
#
loop_
_entity_poly.entity_id
_entity_poly.type
_entity_poly.pdbx_seq_one_letter_code
_entity_poly.pdbx_strand_id
1 'polypeptide(L)'
;MSLIPIPGVDIAGDVGMLLQLIPAINRKFGLTPELIEELDTRHKVAIYAMLKKVGSDLAGRAITQKLVVAALKKVGARMATKQVLKYVPVAGQAAAVALSVAAMMYLGNSHVDACFEIARGAIEE
;
A
#
# COMPACT_ATOMS: atom_id res chain seq x y z
N MET A 1 -22.49 -13.55 -7.28
CA MET A 1 -21.27 -14.33 -7.02
C MET A 1 -20.21 -13.36 -6.53
N SER A 2 -19.93 -13.31 -5.22
CA SER A 2 -18.77 -12.53 -4.75
C SER A 2 -17.54 -13.35 -5.14
N LEU A 3 -16.95 -13.01 -6.29
CA LEU A 3 -15.66 -13.56 -6.67
C LEU A 3 -14.66 -13.02 -5.65
N ILE A 4 -14.26 -13.87 -4.70
CA ILE A 4 -13.14 -13.55 -3.81
C ILE A 4 -11.94 -13.38 -4.74
N PRO A 5 -11.39 -12.15 -4.89
CA PRO A 5 -10.31 -11.94 -5.84
C PRO A 5 -9.11 -12.73 -5.34
N ILE A 6 -8.56 -13.60 -6.19
CA ILE A 6 -7.35 -14.37 -5.88
C ILE A 6 -6.15 -13.54 -6.34
N PRO A 7 -5.27 -13.10 -5.42
CA PRO A 7 -4.12 -12.31 -5.79
C PRO A 7 -3.26 -12.99 -6.86
N GLY A 8 -2.85 -12.24 -7.89
CA GLY A 8 -1.91 -12.70 -8.93
C GLY A 8 -2.52 -13.55 -10.04
N VAL A 9 -3.83 -13.79 -10.00
CA VAL A 9 -4.56 -14.44 -11.10
C VAL A 9 -5.09 -13.39 -12.10
N ASP A 10 -5.47 -12.22 -11.60
CA ASP A 10 -5.95 -11.11 -12.41
C ASP A 10 -5.41 -9.79 -11.88
N ILE A 11 -4.63 -9.09 -12.72
CA ILE A 11 -4.05 -7.79 -12.39
C ILE A 11 -5.14 -6.75 -12.13
N ALA A 12 -6.28 -6.81 -12.83
CA ALA A 12 -7.38 -5.89 -12.59
C ALA A 12 -8.01 -6.11 -11.21
N GLY A 13 -8.22 -7.38 -10.82
CA GLY A 13 -8.62 -7.79 -9.48
C GLY A 13 -7.64 -7.35 -8.39
N ASP A 14 -6.34 -7.52 -8.60
CA ASP A 14 -5.29 -7.08 -7.67
C ASP A 14 -5.31 -5.57 -7.45
N VAL A 15 -5.43 -4.81 -8.54
CA VAL A 15 -5.57 -3.34 -8.49
C VAL A 15 -6.87 -2.95 -7.79
N GLY A 16 -7.98 -3.60 -8.10
CA GLY A 16 -9.28 -3.38 -7.46
C GLY A 16 -9.21 -3.62 -5.95
N MET A 17 -8.52 -4.68 -5.52
CA MET A 17 -8.33 -4.98 -4.10
C MET A 17 -7.52 -3.88 -3.39
N LEU A 18 -6.42 -3.41 -3.99
CA LEU A 18 -5.61 -2.33 -3.42
C LEU A 18 -6.35 -0.99 -3.38
N LEU A 19 -7.20 -0.72 -4.38
CA LEU A 19 -8.08 0.46 -4.39
C LEU A 19 -9.08 0.47 -3.24
N GLN A 20 -9.39 -0.68 -2.64
CA GLN A 20 -10.23 -0.78 -1.43
C GLN A 20 -9.38 -0.81 -0.16
N LEU A 21 -8.32 -1.62 -0.15
CA LEU A 21 -7.48 -1.86 1.04
C LEU A 21 -6.74 -0.60 1.50
N ILE A 22 -6.09 0.12 0.59
CA ILE A 22 -5.26 1.28 0.95
C ILE A 22 -6.10 2.42 1.54
N PRO A 23 -7.24 2.83 0.95
CA PRO A 23 -8.14 3.78 1.59
C PRO A 23 -8.69 3.32 2.94
N ALA A 24 -9.00 2.03 3.08
CA ALA A 24 -9.50 1.47 4.35
C ALA A 24 -8.45 1.58 5.45
N ILE A 25 -7.17 1.31 5.14
CA ILE A 25 -6.05 1.51 6.06
C ILE A 25 -5.92 3.00 6.40
N ASN A 26 -5.86 3.89 5.41
CA ASN A 26 -5.76 5.34 5.64
C ASN A 26 -6.87 5.83 6.59
N ARG A 27 -8.11 5.37 6.39
CA ARG A 27 -9.25 5.73 7.24
C ARG A 27 -9.09 5.25 8.68
N LYS A 28 -8.57 4.05 8.90
CA LYS A 28 -8.31 3.53 10.26
C LYS A 28 -7.29 4.35 11.03
N PHE A 29 -6.34 4.98 10.34
CA PHE A 29 -5.31 5.83 10.95
C PHE A 29 -5.64 7.33 10.93
N GLY A 30 -6.81 7.73 10.44
CA GLY A 30 -7.14 9.17 10.31
C GLY A 30 -6.36 9.89 9.20
N LEU A 31 -5.76 9.13 8.28
CA LEU A 31 -4.88 9.63 7.21
C LEU A 31 -5.58 9.71 5.84
N THR A 32 -6.90 9.83 5.80
CA THR A 32 -7.56 10.23 4.55
C THR A 32 -7.43 11.74 4.39
N PRO A 33 -7.37 12.27 3.15
CA PRO A 33 -7.26 13.71 2.93
C PRO A 33 -8.35 14.49 3.68
N GLU A 34 -9.58 13.98 3.68
CA GLU A 34 -10.73 14.63 4.32
C GLU A 34 -10.54 14.69 5.85
N LEU A 35 -10.09 13.60 6.48
CA LEU A 35 -9.85 13.55 7.93
C LEU A 35 -8.66 14.43 8.33
N ILE A 36 -7.61 14.51 7.50
CA ILE A 36 -6.48 15.41 7.74
C ILE A 36 -6.93 16.87 7.66
N GLU A 37 -7.82 17.21 6.72
CA GLU A 37 -8.33 18.58 6.57
C GLU A 37 -9.18 19.05 7.75
N GLU A 38 -9.85 18.13 8.43
CA GLU A 38 -10.65 18.40 9.65
C GLU A 38 -9.79 18.63 10.91
N LEU A 39 -8.49 18.31 10.87
CA LEU A 39 -7.57 18.58 11.99
C LEU A 39 -7.30 20.08 12.14
N ASP A 40 -7.05 20.51 13.38
CA ASP A 40 -6.52 21.85 13.62
C ASP A 40 -5.12 22.04 13.00
N THR A 41 -4.75 23.30 12.82
CA THR A 41 -3.52 23.69 12.12
C THR A 41 -2.27 23.03 12.69
N ARG A 42 -2.16 22.85 14.02
CA ARG A 42 -0.96 22.28 14.64
C ARG A 42 -0.83 20.80 14.28
N HIS A 43 -1.90 20.02 14.47
CA HIS A 43 -1.88 18.59 14.14
C HIS A 43 -1.73 18.36 12.64
N LYS A 44 -2.36 19.20 11.80
CA LYS A 44 -2.22 19.14 10.35
C LYS A 44 -0.76 19.31 9.91
N VAL A 45 -0.05 20.29 10.47
CA VAL A 45 1.38 20.51 10.20
C VAL A 45 2.23 19.31 10.63
N ALA A 46 1.99 18.74 11.82
CA ALA A 46 2.71 17.57 12.31
C ALA A 46 2.50 16.34 11.39
N ILE A 47 1.26 16.07 10.98
CA ILE A 47 0.94 14.98 10.05
C ILE A 47 1.64 15.18 8.71
N TYR A 48 1.61 16.38 8.11
CA TYR A 48 2.31 16.63 6.85
C TYR A 48 3.83 16.52 6.96
N ALA A 49 4.41 16.94 8.08
CA ALA A 49 5.83 16.75 8.36
C ALA A 49 6.19 15.26 8.40
N MET A 50 5.37 14.46 9.10
CA MET A 50 5.55 13.02 9.18
C MET A 50 5.32 12.31 7.84
N LEU A 51 4.33 12.71 7.06
CA LEU A 51 4.10 12.21 5.69
C LEU A 51 5.34 12.41 4.81
N LYS A 52 5.96 13.60 4.90
CA LYS A 52 7.20 13.92 4.18
C LYS A 52 8.40 13.12 4.69
N LYS A 53 8.50 12.91 6.01
CA LYS A 53 9.59 12.16 6.67
C LYS A 53 9.55 10.68 6.34
N VAL A 54 8.37 10.06 6.42
CA VAL A 54 8.18 8.62 6.14
C VAL A 54 8.29 8.34 4.63
N GLY A 55 7.87 9.27 3.78
CA GLY A 55 8.03 9.16 2.33
C GLY A 55 7.14 8.09 1.69
N SER A 56 6.01 7.75 2.32
CA SER A 56 5.02 6.84 1.74
C SER A 56 4.28 7.55 0.59
N ASP A 57 4.25 6.91 -0.58
CA ASP A 57 3.53 7.42 -1.76
C ASP A 57 2.00 7.22 -1.67
N LEU A 58 1.52 6.50 -0.64
CA LEU A 58 0.12 6.09 -0.49
C LEU A 58 -0.57 6.69 0.76
N ALA A 59 0.19 6.96 1.83
CA ALA A 59 -0.40 7.51 3.05
C ALA A 59 -0.81 8.98 2.83
N GLY A 60 -1.93 9.41 3.43
CA GLY A 60 -2.37 10.82 3.36
C GLY A 60 -2.87 11.28 1.99
N ARG A 61 -3.04 10.38 1.01
CA ARG A 61 -3.41 10.73 -0.37
C ARG A 61 -4.74 10.14 -0.80
N ALA A 62 -5.41 10.84 -1.71
CA ALA A 62 -6.52 10.29 -2.47
C ALA A 62 -6.00 9.15 -3.37
N ILE A 63 -6.43 7.91 -3.07
CA ILE A 63 -5.94 6.73 -3.78
C ILE A 63 -6.66 6.61 -5.12
N THR A 64 -5.88 6.50 -6.20
CA THR A 64 -6.38 6.36 -7.56
C THR A 64 -5.80 5.13 -8.23
N GLN A 65 -6.45 4.65 -9.30
CA GLN A 65 -5.96 3.51 -10.06
C GLN A 65 -4.54 3.73 -10.59
N LYS A 66 -4.24 4.95 -11.06
CA LYS A 66 -2.90 5.30 -11.55
C LYS A 66 -1.84 5.19 -10.45
N LEU A 67 -2.16 5.65 -9.23
CA LEU A 67 -1.25 5.56 -8.08
C LEU A 67 -1.01 4.10 -7.67
N VAL A 68 -2.07 3.29 -7.59
CA VAL A 68 -1.95 1.86 -7.25
C VAL A 68 -1.11 1.12 -8.28
N VAL A 69 -1.35 1.35 -9.58
CA VAL A 69 -0.56 0.75 -10.65
C VAL A 69 0.90 1.19 -10.59
N ALA A 70 1.17 2.46 -10.30
CA ALA A 70 2.54 2.96 -10.14
C ALA A 70 3.25 2.31 -8.94
N ALA A 71 2.56 2.16 -7.80
CA ALA A 71 3.08 1.48 -6.62
C ALA A 71 3.41 0.00 -6.92
N LEU A 72 2.48 -0.72 -7.57
CA LEU A 72 2.69 -2.10 -8.02
C LEU A 72 3.90 -2.23 -8.96
N LYS A 73 4.03 -1.34 -9.95
CA LYS A 73 5.18 -1.32 -10.86
C LYS A 73 6.50 -1.09 -10.11
N LYS A 74 6.52 -0.17 -9.15
CA LYS A 74 7.70 0.12 -8.32
C LYS A 74 8.13 -1.10 -7.51
N VAL A 75 7.18 -1.80 -6.90
CA VAL A 75 7.43 -3.05 -6.16
C VAL A 75 7.91 -4.15 -7.11
N GLY A 76 7.21 -4.36 -8.24
CA GLY A 76 7.57 -5.35 -9.24
C GLY A 76 8.97 -5.13 -9.81
N ALA A 77 9.34 -3.89 -10.15
CA ALA A 77 10.68 -3.54 -10.59
C ALA A 77 11.74 -3.85 -9.52
N ARG A 78 11.46 -3.54 -8.24
CA ARG A 78 12.35 -3.83 -7.12
C ARG A 78 12.50 -5.33 -6.85
N MET A 79 11.45 -6.12 -7.11
CA MET A 79 11.52 -7.57 -6.99
C MET A 79 12.24 -8.19 -8.18
N ALA A 80 12.08 -7.65 -9.38
CA ALA A 80 12.75 -8.12 -10.59
C ALA A 80 14.26 -7.87 -10.59
N THR A 81 14.72 -6.80 -9.95
CA THR A 81 16.15 -6.53 -9.77
C THR A 81 16.79 -7.45 -8.73
N LYS A 82 16.02 -7.99 -7.78
CA LYS A 82 16.50 -9.04 -6.88
C LYS A 82 16.60 -10.35 -7.67
N GLN A 83 17.79 -10.94 -7.78
CA GLN A 83 18.11 -12.16 -8.57
C GLN A 83 17.24 -13.40 -8.26
N VAL A 84 16.32 -13.32 -7.29
CA VAL A 84 15.45 -14.41 -6.83
C VAL A 84 14.47 -14.87 -7.91
N LEU A 85 14.05 -13.99 -8.84
CA LEU A 85 13.13 -14.36 -9.92
C LEU A 85 13.73 -15.26 -11.00
N LYS A 86 15.07 -15.36 -11.10
CA LYS A 86 15.71 -16.21 -12.12
C LYS A 86 15.43 -17.71 -11.95
N TYR A 87 14.97 -18.14 -10.77
CA TYR A 87 14.63 -19.54 -10.45
C TYR A 87 13.11 -19.80 -10.34
N VAL A 88 12.29 -18.75 -10.34
CA VAL A 88 10.82 -18.84 -10.25
C VAL A 88 10.11 -19.37 -11.51
N PRO A 89 10.56 -19.16 -12.77
CA PRO A 89 9.80 -19.63 -13.93
C PRO A 89 9.65 -21.16 -14.04
N VAL A 90 10.30 -21.93 -13.16
CA VAL A 90 10.23 -23.40 -13.11
C VAL A 90 9.15 -23.92 -12.15
N ALA A 91 8.52 -23.08 -11.31
CA ALA A 91 7.72 -23.53 -10.16
C ALA A 91 6.20 -23.68 -10.36
N GLY A 92 5.66 -23.38 -11.55
CA GLY A 92 4.24 -23.56 -11.87
C GLY A 92 3.26 -22.54 -11.23
N GLN A 93 1.96 -22.70 -11.51
CA GLN A 93 0.92 -21.71 -11.18
C GLN A 93 0.66 -21.55 -9.68
N ALA A 94 0.77 -22.62 -8.89
CA ALA A 94 0.55 -22.58 -7.44
C ALA A 94 1.60 -21.71 -6.71
N ALA A 95 2.87 -21.78 -7.13
CA ALA A 95 3.93 -20.94 -6.60
C ALA A 95 3.70 -19.46 -6.95
N ALA A 96 3.19 -19.15 -8.14
CA ALA A 96 2.87 -17.79 -8.56
C ALA A 96 1.76 -17.16 -7.69
N VAL A 97 0.70 -17.93 -7.39
CA VAL A 97 -0.37 -17.48 -6.48
C VAL A 97 0.17 -17.22 -5.08
N ALA A 98 0.97 -18.13 -4.52
CA ALA A 98 1.57 -17.95 -3.21
C ALA A 98 2.47 -16.70 -3.14
N LEU A 99 3.28 -16.46 -4.18
CA LEU A 99 4.11 -15.27 -4.29
C LEU A 99 3.27 -13.99 -4.38
N SER A 100 2.17 -14.01 -5.12
CA SER A 100 1.29 -12.84 -5.23
C SER A 100 0.57 -12.54 -3.91
N VAL A 101 0.06 -13.56 -3.23
CA VAL A 101 -0.53 -13.41 -1.89
C VAL A 101 0.50 -12.84 -0.92
N ALA A 102 1.73 -13.36 -0.92
CA ALA A 102 2.81 -12.85 -0.09
C ALA A 102 3.17 -11.40 -0.43
N ALA A 103 3.22 -11.03 -1.72
CA ALA A 103 3.45 -9.66 -2.15
C ALA A 103 2.32 -8.71 -1.71
N MET A 104 1.06 -9.15 -1.78
CA MET A 104 -0.09 -8.40 -1.32
C MET A 104 -0.05 -8.17 0.20
N MET A 105 0.23 -9.22 0.99
CA MET A 105 0.39 -9.10 2.43
C MET A 105 1.56 -8.18 2.79
N TYR A 106 2.69 -8.32 2.10
CA TYR A 106 3.84 -7.44 2.30
C TYR A 106 3.48 -5.97 2.04
N LEU A 107 2.77 -5.68 0.93
CA LEU A 107 2.38 -4.32 0.58
C LEU A 107 1.38 -3.74 1.58
N GLY A 108 0.37 -4.52 1.97
CA GLY A 108 -0.62 -4.12 2.97
C GLY A 108 0.01 -3.84 4.33
N ASN A 109 0.84 -4.76 4.84
CA ASN A 109 1.53 -4.61 6.12
C ASN A 109 2.52 -3.44 6.09
N SER A 110 3.32 -3.31 5.03
CA SER A 110 4.23 -2.17 4.87
C SER A 110 3.48 -0.82 4.88
N HIS A 111 2.27 -0.78 4.31
CA HIS A 111 1.43 0.42 4.33
C HIS A 111 0.86 0.68 5.72
N VAL A 112 0.43 -0.36 6.44
CA VAL A 112 0.02 -0.26 7.86
C VAL A 112 1.15 0.30 8.71
N ASP A 113 2.36 -0.23 8.58
CA ASP A 113 3.54 0.24 9.33
C ASP A 113 3.83 1.71 9.02
N ALA A 114 3.78 2.11 7.75
CA ALA A 114 3.96 3.51 7.37
C ALA A 114 2.90 4.43 7.99
N CYS A 115 1.61 4.03 7.95
CA CYS A 115 0.54 4.80 8.56
C CYS A 115 0.67 4.88 10.08
N PHE A 116 1.09 3.80 10.74
CA PHE A 116 1.36 3.77 12.17
C PHE A 116 2.50 4.73 12.54
N GLU A 117 3.62 4.68 11.82
CA GLU A 117 4.76 5.57 12.06
C GLU A 117 4.38 7.04 11.88
N ILE A 118 3.57 7.36 10.87
CA ILE A 118 3.07 8.74 10.66
C ILE A 118 2.20 9.17 11.83
N ALA A 119 1.20 8.36 12.20
CA ALA A 119 0.26 8.70 13.25
C ALA A 119 0.97 8.83 14.61
N ARG A 120 1.88 7.90 14.94
CA ARG A 120 2.65 7.94 16.18
C ARG A 120 3.53 9.19 16.24
N GLY A 121 4.32 9.45 15.21
CA GLY A 121 5.23 10.60 15.22
C GLY A 121 4.51 11.95 15.25
N ALA A 122 3.27 12.03 14.78
CA ALA A 122 2.45 13.25 14.89
C ALA A 122 1.84 13.48 16.28
N ILE A 123 1.76 12.44 17.12
CA ILE A 123 1.29 12.54 18.51
C ILE A 123 2.45 12.83 19.48
N GLU A 124 3.66 12.39 19.12
CA GLU A 124 4.87 12.53 19.96
C GLU A 124 5.55 13.92 19.83
N GLU A 125 5.09 14.80 18.94
CA GLU A 125 5.53 16.21 18.75
C GLU A 125 4.63 17.25 19.46
#